data_AF-A0A969HS42-F1
#
_entry.id   AF-A0A969HS42-F1
#
_cell.length_a   1.000
_cell.length_b   1.000
_cell.length_c   1.000
_cell.angle_alpha   90.00
_cell.angle_beta   90.00
_cell.angle_gamma   90.00
#
_symmetry.space_group_name_H-M   'P 1'
#
loop_
_entity.id
_entity.type
_entity.pdbx_description
1 polymer ?
#
loop_
_entity_poly.entity_id
_entity_poly.type
_entity_poly.pdbx_seq_one_letter_code
_entity_poly.pdbx_strand_id
1 'polypeptide(L)'
;MELLQIGLQLTFTGMVVVFIGLALLVGVVSLFQYVGQPAKAKKIEAAPTNTMAAPEPVPAPFADGEITPELVIVLAAAAASILGKSVRVTRVRYRTTRPTPIWTYQGRAAIMARHQIVRRVSSSDRG
;
A
#
# COMPACT_ATOMS: atom_id res chain seq x y z
N MET A 1 42.27 30.70 0.72
CA MET A 1 41.82 29.69 -0.25
C MET A 1 41.01 28.57 0.41
N GLU A 2 41.34 28.13 1.63
CA GLU A 2 40.63 27.07 2.37
C GLU A 2 39.11 27.29 2.56
N LEU A 3 38.65 28.51 2.89
CA LEU A 3 37.22 28.77 3.10
C LEU A 3 36.36 28.57 1.83
N LEU A 4 36.93 28.89 0.66
CA LEU A 4 36.27 28.67 -0.62
C LEU A 4 36.17 27.18 -0.94
N GLN A 5 37.22 26.41 -0.61
CA GLN A 5 37.25 24.96 -0.78
C GLN A 5 36.27 24.25 0.15
N ILE A 6 36.15 24.69 1.41
CA ILE A 6 35.15 24.18 2.36
C ILE A 6 33.73 24.47 1.86
N GLY A 7 33.47 25.70 1.40
CA GLY A 7 32.18 26.06 0.82
C GLY A 7 31.83 25.21 -0.41
N LEU A 8 32.80 25.03 -1.31
CA LEU A 8 32.64 24.18 -2.49
C LEU A 8 32.37 22.72 -2.10
N GLN A 9 33.12 22.17 -1.16
CA GLN A 9 32.95 20.80 -0.69
C GLN A 9 31.60 20.59 0.01
N LEU A 10 31.11 21.58 0.76
CA LEU A 10 29.78 21.55 1.38
C LEU A 10 28.66 21.52 0.33
N THR A 11 28.77 22.32 -0.74
CA THR A 11 27.78 22.30 -1.84
C THR A 11 27.79 20.97 -2.59
N PHE A 12 28.97 20.42 -2.88
CA PHE A 12 29.12 19.11 -3.51
C PHE A 12 28.56 18.00 -2.63
N THR A 13 28.87 18.02 -1.33
CA THR A 13 28.38 17.02 -0.37
C THR A 13 26.86 17.11 -0.25
N GLY A 14 26.31 18.32 -0.13
CA GLY A 14 24.87 18.55 -0.13
C GLY A 14 24.20 18.05 -1.41
N MET A 15 24.79 18.34 -2.58
CA MET A 15 24.29 17.84 -3.85
C MET A 15 24.26 16.31 -3.90
N VAL A 16 25.36 15.64 -3.52
CA VAL A 16 25.43 14.17 -3.48
C VAL A 16 24.38 13.59 -2.55
N VAL A 17 24.20 14.15 -1.34
CA VAL A 17 23.20 13.71 -0.38
C VAL A 17 21.78 13.87 -0.94
N VAL A 18 21.48 14.99 -1.61
CA VAL A 18 20.18 15.23 -2.27
C VAL A 18 19.94 14.19 -3.37
N PHE A 19 20.95 13.93 -4.21
CA PHE A 19 20.85 12.90 -5.25
C PHE A 19 20.62 11.49 -4.68
N ILE A 20 21.32 11.13 -3.60
CA ILE A 20 21.10 9.85 -2.92
C ILE A 20 19.70 9.79 -2.34
N GLY A 21 19.22 10.87 -1.71
CA GLY A 21 17.87 10.96 -1.18
C GLY A 21 16.80 10.79 -2.27
N LEU A 22 16.95 11.47 -3.41
CA LEU A 22 16.06 11.32 -4.56
C LEU A 22 16.14 9.91 -5.15
N ALA A 23 17.34 9.34 -5.30
CA ALA A 23 17.54 8.00 -5.84
C ALA A 23 16.90 6.94 -4.93
N LEU A 24 17.04 7.07 -3.61
CA LEU A 24 16.36 6.20 -2.64
C LEU A 24 14.85 6.36 -2.72
N LEU A 25 14.34 7.60 -2.83
CA LEU A 25 12.90 7.84 -2.96
C LEU A 25 12.33 7.22 -4.23
N VAL A 26 13.00 7.42 -5.37
CA VAL A 26 12.64 6.77 -6.65
C VAL A 26 12.78 5.26 -6.53
N GLY A 27 13.80 4.74 -5.85
CA GLY A 27 14.00 3.30 -5.62
C GLY A 27 12.85 2.66 -4.84
N VAL A 28 12.41 3.31 -3.75
CA VAL A 28 11.27 2.84 -2.94
C VAL A 28 9.98 2.89 -3.76
N VAL A 29 9.71 3.99 -4.47
CA VAL A 29 8.55 4.11 -5.37
C VAL A 29 8.63 3.07 -6.49
N SER A 30 9.81 2.84 -7.05
CA SER A 30 10.04 1.84 -8.09
C SER A 30 9.80 0.43 -7.57
N LEU A 31 10.12 0.13 -6.31
CA LEU A 31 9.85 -1.17 -5.71
C LEU A 31 8.34 -1.39 -5.53
N PHE A 32 7.62 -0.38 -5.06
CA PHE A 32 6.16 -0.41 -4.99
C PHE A 32 5.52 -0.53 -6.39
N GLN A 33 6.04 0.18 -7.39
CA GLN A 33 5.58 0.04 -8.76
C GLN A 33 5.99 -1.30 -9.39
N TYR A 34 7.12 -1.89 -9.03
CA TYR A 34 7.57 -3.19 -9.54
C TYR A 34 6.68 -4.33 -9.00
N VAL A 35 6.28 -4.25 -7.73
CA VAL A 35 5.35 -5.22 -7.13
C VAL A 35 3.90 -4.97 -7.58
N GLY A 36 3.54 -3.72 -7.89
CA GLY A 36 2.20 -3.33 -8.33
C GLY A 36 1.98 -3.30 -9.86
N GLN A 37 3.00 -3.54 -10.68
CA GLN A 37 2.86 -3.63 -12.13
C GLN A 37 2.72 -5.09 -12.56
N PRO A 38 1.52 -5.58 -12.93
CA PRO A 38 1.45 -6.74 -13.82
C PRO A 38 2.14 -6.33 -15.12
N ALA A 39 3.29 -6.95 -15.37
CA ALA A 39 4.16 -6.84 -16.54
C ALA A 39 3.66 -5.86 -17.63
N LYS A 40 4.11 -4.60 -17.59
CA LYS A 40 4.18 -3.82 -18.83
C LYS A 40 5.28 -4.44 -19.67
N ALA A 41 4.89 -5.39 -20.51
CA ALA A 41 5.68 -5.90 -21.60
C ALA A 41 6.14 -4.70 -22.43
N LYS A 42 7.37 -4.26 -22.16
CA LYS A 42 8.13 -3.38 -23.03
C LYS A 42 8.21 -4.12 -24.35
N LYS A 43 7.39 -3.67 -25.31
CA LYS A 43 7.40 -4.09 -26.71
C LYS A 43 8.83 -3.95 -27.20
N ILE A 44 9.57 -5.05 -27.15
CA ILE A 44 10.82 -5.21 -27.87
C ILE A 44 10.40 -5.23 -29.32
N GLU A 45 10.81 -4.19 -30.00
CA GLU A 45 10.78 -4.05 -31.44
C GLU A 45 11.69 -5.14 -32.01
N ALA A 46 11.07 -6.24 -32.44
CA ALA A 46 11.66 -7.26 -33.29
C ALA A 46 10.53 -7.95 -34.06
N ALA A 47 10.20 -7.41 -35.23
CA ALA A 47 9.64 -8.23 -36.30
C ALA A 47 10.77 -9.06 -36.94
N PRO A 48 10.52 -10.12 -37.72
CA PRO A 48 9.26 -10.82 -38.02
C PRO A 48 9.36 -12.36 -37.80
N THR A 49 8.24 -13.07 -37.68
CA THR A 49 7.98 -14.37 -38.36
C THR A 49 6.69 -14.99 -37.81
N ASN A 50 5.78 -15.22 -38.76
CA ASN A 50 4.55 -16.00 -38.73
C ASN A 50 4.51 -17.17 -37.73
N THR A 51 3.37 -17.36 -37.04
CA THR A 51 2.39 -18.45 -37.35
C THR A 51 1.33 -18.58 -36.24
N MET A 52 0.06 -18.45 -36.66
CA MET A 52 -1.20 -19.01 -36.11
C MET A 52 -1.73 -18.62 -34.70
N ALA A 53 -2.83 -17.85 -34.77
CA ALA A 53 -4.17 -18.14 -34.21
C ALA A 53 -4.39 -18.28 -32.68
N ALA A 54 -4.99 -17.22 -32.11
CA ALA A 54 -6.18 -17.15 -31.21
C ALA A 54 -6.29 -18.06 -29.95
N PRO A 55 -6.83 -17.57 -28.80
CA PRO A 55 -7.84 -16.51 -28.67
C PRO A 55 -7.44 -15.35 -27.74
N GLU A 56 -8.06 -14.20 -27.99
CA GLU A 56 -8.03 -13.02 -27.14
C GLU A 56 -8.43 -13.36 -25.69
N PRO A 57 -7.63 -13.02 -24.68
CA PRO A 57 -8.11 -13.00 -23.32
C PRO A 57 -9.00 -11.77 -23.19
N VAL A 58 -10.31 -11.99 -23.35
CA VAL A 58 -11.34 -11.10 -22.82
C VAL A 58 -10.95 -10.72 -21.39
N PRO A 59 -10.78 -9.43 -21.05
CA PRO A 59 -10.57 -9.04 -19.67
C PRO A 59 -11.83 -9.44 -18.90
N ALA A 60 -11.69 -10.47 -18.05
CA ALA A 60 -12.73 -10.82 -17.11
C ALA A 60 -13.04 -9.56 -16.27
N PRO A 61 -14.32 -9.18 -16.13
CA PRO A 61 -14.69 -8.07 -15.26
C PRO A 61 -14.11 -8.35 -13.88
N PHE A 62 -13.36 -7.39 -13.32
CA PHE A 62 -12.98 -7.44 -11.92
C PHE A 62 -14.26 -7.56 -11.10
N ALA A 63 -14.53 -8.75 -10.58
CA ALA A 63 -15.63 -9.00 -9.67
C ALA A 63 -15.27 -8.30 -8.37
N ASP A 64 -15.88 -7.13 -8.15
CA ASP A 64 -15.75 -6.34 -6.93
C ASP A 64 -16.02 -7.23 -5.70
N GLY A 65 -14.97 -7.61 -4.99
CA GLY A 65 -15.05 -8.31 -3.70
C GLY A 65 -14.56 -9.76 -3.66
N GLU A 66 -14.04 -10.32 -4.75
CA GLU A 66 -13.46 -11.66 -4.72
C GLU A 66 -11.98 -11.62 -4.28
N ILE A 67 -11.66 -12.33 -3.20
CA ILE A 67 -10.30 -12.61 -2.73
C ILE A 67 -9.62 -13.47 -3.79
N THR A 68 -8.81 -12.80 -4.61
CA THR A 68 -7.96 -13.45 -5.60
C THR A 68 -6.75 -14.13 -4.95
N PRO A 69 -6.19 -15.17 -5.57
CA PRO A 69 -4.97 -15.81 -5.07
C PRO A 69 -3.79 -14.83 -4.96
N GLU A 70 -3.71 -13.84 -5.86
CA GLU A 70 -2.72 -12.76 -5.82
C GLU A 70 -2.84 -11.93 -4.53
N LEU A 71 -4.06 -11.57 -4.12
CA LEU A 71 -4.31 -10.83 -2.88
C LEU A 71 -3.87 -11.63 -1.65
N VAL A 72 -4.10 -12.95 -1.64
CA VAL A 72 -3.66 -13.84 -0.55
C VAL A 72 -2.14 -13.88 -0.46
N ILE A 73 -1.42 -13.89 -1.58
CA ILE A 73 0.05 -13.86 -1.60
C ILE A 73 0.58 -12.54 -1.05
N VAL A 74 0.00 -11.40 -1.47
CA VAL A 74 0.37 -10.09 -0.96
C VAL A 74 0.12 -9.99 0.55
N LEU A 75 -1.03 -10.48 1.03
CA LEU A 75 -1.35 -10.55 2.45
C LEU A 75 -0.39 -11.45 3.23
N ALA A 76 0.00 -12.60 2.67
CA ALA A 76 0.96 -13.51 3.28
C ALA A 76 2.36 -12.88 3.39
N ALA A 77 2.80 -12.18 2.35
CA ALA A 77 4.08 -11.48 2.33
C ALA A 77 4.11 -10.33 3.35
N ALA A 78 3.03 -9.55 3.44
CA ALA A 78 2.90 -8.50 4.43
C ALA A 78 2.88 -9.05 5.87
N ALA A 79 2.20 -10.17 6.11
CA ALA A 79 2.23 -10.83 7.42
C ALA A 79 3.65 -11.35 7.75
N ALA A 80 4.36 -11.92 6.77
CA ALA A 80 5.72 -12.40 6.96
C ALA A 80 6.70 -11.26 7.27
N SER A 81 6.55 -10.09 6.65
CA SER A 81 7.40 -8.92 6.92
C SER A 81 7.19 -8.33 8.32
N ILE A 82 5.94 -8.31 8.81
CA ILE A 82 5.61 -7.81 10.15
C ILE A 82 6.07 -8.78 11.24
N LEU A 83 5.87 -10.08 11.03
CA LEU A 83 6.20 -11.11 12.04
C LEU A 83 7.67 -11.53 12.01
N GLY A 84 8.42 -11.19 10.95
CA GLY A 84 9.82 -11.58 10.76
C GLY A 84 10.04 -13.09 10.61
N LYS A 85 8.98 -13.86 10.33
CA LYS A 85 8.96 -15.33 10.26
C LYS A 85 8.12 -15.76 9.07
N SER A 86 8.37 -16.95 8.53
CA SER A 86 7.57 -17.47 7.41
C SER A 86 6.12 -17.69 7.85
N VAL A 87 5.18 -17.03 7.16
CA VAL A 87 3.75 -17.14 7.42
C VAL A 87 3.11 -17.97 6.31
N ARG A 88 2.41 -19.04 6.70
CA ARG A 88 1.62 -19.88 5.79
C ARG A 88 0.14 -19.60 6.01
N VAL A 89 -0.55 -19.05 5.02
CA VAL A 89 -1.99 -18.82 5.10
C VAL A 89 -2.72 -20.15 4.95
N THR A 90 -3.28 -20.67 6.06
CA THR A 90 -3.96 -21.98 6.07
C THR A 90 -5.41 -21.90 5.62
N ARG A 91 -6.09 -20.79 5.90
CA ARG A 91 -7.51 -20.65 5.62
C ARG A 91 -7.90 -19.19 5.47
N VAL A 92 -8.53 -18.88 4.34
CA VAL A 92 -9.22 -17.61 4.13
C VAL A 92 -10.72 -17.93 4.14
N ARG A 93 -11.45 -17.38 5.11
CA ARG A 93 -12.91 -17.51 5.17
C ARG A 93 -13.52 -16.14 4.97
N TYR A 94 -14.39 -16.01 3.98
CA TYR A 94 -15.33 -14.90 3.93
C TYR A 94 -16.28 -15.00 5.13
N ARG A 95 -16.39 -13.92 5.90
CA ARG A 95 -17.54 -13.78 6.82
C ARG A 95 -18.76 -13.47 5.96
N THR A 96 -19.45 -14.53 5.54
CA THR A 96 -20.66 -14.49 4.68
C THR A 96 -21.86 -13.80 5.33
N THR A 97 -21.91 -13.77 6.66
CA THR A 97 -22.83 -12.90 7.38
C THR A 97 -22.34 -11.47 7.18
N ARG A 98 -23.06 -10.69 6.36
CA ARG A 98 -22.85 -9.23 6.20
C ARG A 98 -22.37 -8.69 7.54
N PRO A 99 -21.09 -8.28 7.67
CA PRO A 99 -20.65 -7.74 8.93
C PRO A 99 -21.55 -6.54 9.18
N THR A 100 -22.33 -6.57 10.26
CA THR A 100 -22.92 -5.37 10.82
C THR A 100 -21.79 -4.34 10.75
N PRO A 101 -21.94 -3.20 10.07
CA PRO A 101 -20.78 -2.40 9.73
C PRO A 101 -20.18 -1.80 11.01
N ILE A 102 -19.28 -2.56 11.66
CA ILE A 102 -18.71 -2.27 12.98
C ILE A 102 -18.00 -0.92 12.92
N TRP A 103 -17.38 -0.59 11.78
CA TRP A 103 -16.80 0.72 11.53
C TRP A 103 -17.83 1.86 11.59
N THR A 104 -18.99 1.70 10.92
CA THR A 104 -20.04 2.71 10.97
C THR A 104 -20.74 2.76 12.33
N TYR A 105 -20.91 1.62 13.00
CA TYR A 105 -21.50 1.55 14.33
C TYR A 105 -20.56 2.16 15.38
N GLN A 106 -19.26 1.85 15.36
CA GLN A 106 -18.26 2.47 16.23
C GLN A 106 -18.11 3.95 15.95
N GLY A 107 -18.14 4.39 14.69
CA GLY A 107 -18.13 5.81 14.34
C GLY A 107 -19.34 6.54 14.93
N ARG A 108 -20.55 5.99 14.76
CA ARG A 108 -21.77 6.54 15.36
C ARG A 108 -21.71 6.51 16.89
N ALA A 109 -21.22 5.43 17.49
CA ALA A 109 -21.08 5.30 18.94
C ALA A 109 -20.08 6.31 19.50
N ALA A 110 -18.95 6.56 18.84
CA ALA A 110 -17.98 7.56 19.24
C ALA A 110 -18.55 8.98 19.17
N ILE A 111 -19.30 9.30 18.11
CA ILE A 111 -19.98 10.60 17.97
C ILE A 111 -21.05 10.79 19.08
N MET A 112 -21.83 9.75 19.39
CA MET A 112 -22.85 9.80 20.43
C MET A 112 -22.24 9.85 21.84
N ALA A 113 -21.16 9.12 22.10
CA ALA A 113 -20.46 9.12 23.38
C ALA A 113 -19.90 10.50 23.73
N ARG A 114 -19.44 11.27 22.73
CA ARG A 114 -18.93 12.64 22.94
C ARG A 114 -19.97 13.58 23.57
N HIS A 115 -21.24 13.48 23.16
CA HIS A 115 -22.30 14.33 23.71
C HIS A 115 -22.71 13.92 25.14
N GLN A 116 -22.50 12.66 25.53
CA GLN A 116 -22.84 12.17 26.86
C GLN A 116 -21.84 12.62 27.94
N ILE A 117 -20.58 12.86 27.57
CA ILE A 117 -19.53 13.30 28.51
C ILE A 117 -19.83 14.70 29.06
N VAL A 118 -20.28 15.62 28.22
CA VAL A 118 -20.59 17.02 28.61
C VAL A 118 -21.79 17.07 29.57
N ARG A 119 -22.81 16.24 29.32
CA ARG A 119 -24.02 16.21 30.16
C ARG A 119 -23.73 15.68 31.56
N ARG A 120 -22.85 14.68 31.68
CA ARG A 120 -22.50 14.03 32.95
C ARG A 120 -21.69 14.94 33.88
N VAL A 121 -20.85 15.83 33.33
CA VAL A 121 -20.13 16.85 34.11
C VAL A 121 -21.10 17.90 34.67
N SER A 122 -22.08 18.36 33.89
CA SER A 122 -23.06 19.37 34.33
C SER A 122 -24.08 18.90 35.39
N SER A 123 -24.18 17.59 35.61
CA SER A 123 -25.02 17.00 36.67
C SER A 123 -24.22 16.69 37.94
N SER A 124 -22.88 16.65 37.86
CA SER A 124 -22.02 16.41 39.02
C SER A 124 -21.71 17.69 39.81
N ASP A 125 -21.98 18.86 39.24
CA ASP A 125 -21.74 20.18 39.83
C ASP A 125 -23.02 20.80 40.44
N ARG A 126 -24.11 20.00 40.54
CA ARG A 126 -25.43 20.41 41.02
C ARG A 126 -25.98 19.49 42.13
N GLY A 127 -25.09 18.92 42.94
CA GLY A 127 -25.42 18.18 44.17
C GLY A 127 -24.38 18.50 45.24
#